data_AF-A0A1I7ULT0-F1
#
_entry.id   AF-A0A1I7ULT0-F1
#
_cell.length_a   1.000
_cell.length_b   1.000
_cell.length_c   1.000
_cell.angle_alpha   90.00
_cell.angle_beta   90.00
_cell.angle_gamma   90.00
#
_symmetry.space_group_name_H-M   'P 1'
#
loop_
_entity.id
_entity.type
_entity.pdbx_description
1 polymer ?
#
loop_
_entity_poly.entity_id
_entity_poly.type
_entity_poly.pdbx_seq_one_letter_code
_entity_poly.pdbx_strand_id
1 'polypeptide(L)'
;MDSELILTYKVDWPADDLNVFLRSWQEGKTNRRLRQVNFVMCSERNVKEVLKGLGGELMDPRTTKLKIREDSLYGYEDKWICGGIHIRRNDERLAVINGYKHSEEDENADERDIQEYLNEREMWNSEESSWLKEAFVVYIFPPSSSLKED
;
A
#
# COMPACT_ATOMS: atom_id res chain seq x y z
N MET A 1 -21.13 -7.68 7.91
CA MET A 1 -19.87 -8.45 7.81
C MET A 1 -18.81 -7.48 7.37
N ASP A 2 -17.76 -7.35 8.17
CA ASP A 2 -16.63 -6.47 7.84
C ASP A 2 -15.61 -7.30 7.07
N SER A 3 -15.46 -7.06 5.76
CA SER A 3 -14.52 -7.78 4.89
C SER A 3 -13.07 -7.47 5.23
N GLU A 4 -12.22 -8.48 5.37
CA GLU A 4 -10.78 -8.27 5.58
C GLU A 4 -10.06 -7.89 4.28
N LEU A 5 -10.63 -8.29 3.15
CA LEU A 5 -10.09 -8.09 1.81
C LEU A 5 -11.14 -7.38 0.94
N ILE A 6 -10.72 -6.33 0.26
CA ILE A 6 -11.52 -5.68 -0.80
C ILE A 6 -10.76 -5.88 -2.11
N LEU A 7 -11.37 -6.59 -3.05
CA LEU A 7 -10.85 -6.77 -4.40
C LEU A 7 -11.82 -6.10 -5.36
N THR A 8 -11.33 -5.15 -6.14
CA THR A 8 -12.11 -4.47 -7.17
C THR A 8 -11.41 -4.60 -8.51
N TYR A 9 -12.19 -4.84 -9.56
CA TYR A 9 -11.68 -5.11 -10.90
C TYR A 9 -12.40 -4.26 -11.93
N LYS A 10 -11.62 -3.58 -12.78
CA LYS A 10 -12.12 -2.66 -13.83
C LYS A 10 -13.10 -1.65 -13.26
N VAL A 11 -12.68 -0.96 -12.22
CA VAL A 11 -13.43 0.14 -11.64
C VAL A 11 -13.03 1.44 -12.34
N ASP A 12 -14.00 2.27 -12.69
CA ASP A 12 -13.73 3.58 -13.28
C ASP A 12 -13.89 4.71 -12.25
N TRP A 13 -13.20 4.56 -11.11
CA TRP A 13 -13.20 5.60 -10.08
C TRP A 13 -12.24 6.71 -10.47
N PRO A 14 -12.63 7.99 -10.40
CA PRO A 14 -11.68 9.09 -10.52
C PRO A 14 -10.66 9.05 -9.36
N ALA A 15 -9.53 9.74 -9.53
CA ALA A 15 -8.51 9.83 -8.49
C ALA A 15 -9.07 10.39 -7.16
N ASP A 16 -10.02 11.33 -7.24
CA ASP A 16 -10.68 11.92 -6.09
C ASP A 16 -11.48 10.90 -5.26
N ASP A 17 -12.16 9.94 -5.90
CA ASP A 17 -12.93 8.91 -5.18
C ASP A 17 -12.00 7.95 -4.43
N LEU A 18 -10.84 7.61 -5.02
CA LEU A 18 -9.79 6.85 -4.32
C LEU A 18 -9.22 7.65 -3.15
N ASN A 19 -8.99 8.96 -3.32
CA ASN A 19 -8.54 9.83 -2.24
C ASN A 19 -9.56 9.85 -1.10
N VAL A 20 -10.86 9.97 -1.40
CA VAL A 20 -11.95 9.96 -0.40
C VAL A 20 -11.97 8.63 0.36
N PHE A 21 -11.79 7.50 -0.33
CA PHE A 21 -11.70 6.19 0.32
C PHE A 21 -10.51 6.13 1.29
N LEU A 22 -9.30 6.49 0.83
CA LEU A 22 -8.08 6.45 1.64
C LEU A 22 -8.15 7.43 2.82
N ARG A 23 -8.71 8.63 2.62
CA ARG A 23 -8.97 9.60 3.69
C ARG A 23 -9.94 9.06 4.73
N SER A 24 -11.04 8.45 4.28
CA SER A 24 -12.01 7.83 5.18
C SER A 24 -11.37 6.72 6.02
N TRP A 25 -10.44 5.95 5.42
CA TRP A 25 -9.64 4.97 6.15
C TRP A 25 -8.71 5.65 7.16
N GLN A 26 -7.97 6.68 6.76
CA GLN A 26 -7.04 7.44 7.62
C GLN A 26 -7.74 8.06 8.84
N GLU A 27 -8.98 8.52 8.67
CA GLU A 27 -9.83 9.06 9.73
C GLU A 27 -10.49 7.98 10.60
N GLY A 28 -10.31 6.71 10.25
CA GLY A 28 -10.86 5.57 10.98
C GLY A 28 -12.36 5.35 10.82
N LYS A 29 -12.96 5.93 9.78
CA LYS A 29 -14.39 5.82 9.45
C LYS A 29 -14.74 4.55 8.68
N THR A 30 -13.74 3.83 8.18
CA THR A 30 -13.93 2.58 7.43
C THR A 30 -13.73 1.35 8.31
N ASN A 31 -13.93 0.18 7.69
CA ASN A 31 -13.80 -1.14 8.27
C ASN A 31 -12.48 -1.33 9.04
N ARG A 32 -12.58 -1.64 10.34
CA ARG A 32 -11.44 -1.86 11.25
C ARG A 32 -10.71 -3.20 11.03
N ARG A 33 -11.34 -4.14 10.36
CA ARG A 33 -10.78 -5.46 10.03
C ARG A 33 -10.11 -5.49 8.67
N LEU A 34 -10.10 -4.38 7.94
CA LEU A 34 -9.50 -4.32 6.62
C LEU A 34 -7.98 -4.56 6.72
N ARG A 35 -7.50 -5.57 5.99
CA ARG A 35 -6.09 -6.01 5.93
C ARG A 35 -5.49 -5.71 4.58
N GLN A 36 -6.28 -5.81 3.51
CA GLN A 36 -5.82 -5.52 2.16
C GLN A 36 -6.92 -4.95 1.28
N VAL A 37 -6.53 -4.05 0.40
CA VAL A 37 -7.37 -3.55 -0.68
C VAL A 37 -6.61 -3.64 -1.99
N ASN A 38 -7.25 -4.17 -3.03
CA ASN A 38 -6.73 -4.15 -4.38
C ASN A 38 -7.71 -3.40 -5.29
N PHE A 39 -7.24 -2.30 -5.83
CA PHE A 39 -7.94 -1.48 -6.79
C PHE A 39 -7.33 -1.66 -8.17
N VAL A 40 -8.04 -2.33 -9.08
CA VAL A 40 -7.67 -2.39 -10.50
C VAL A 40 -8.62 -1.49 -11.29
N MET A 41 -8.07 -0.40 -11.81
CA MET A 41 -8.81 0.64 -12.53
C MET A 41 -9.02 0.29 -14.01
N CYS A 42 -10.00 0.92 -14.64
CA CYS A 42 -10.20 0.86 -16.10
C CYS A 42 -9.17 1.68 -16.89
N SER A 43 -8.49 2.62 -16.24
CA SER A 43 -7.47 3.48 -16.82
C SER A 43 -6.54 4.01 -15.73
N GLU A 44 -5.37 4.51 -16.13
CA GLU A 44 -4.38 5.02 -15.21
C GLU A 44 -4.88 6.19 -14.35
N ARG A 45 -4.36 6.28 -13.12
CA ARG A 45 -4.57 7.40 -12.20
C ARG A 45 -3.24 7.95 -11.74
N ASN A 46 -3.19 9.27 -11.57
CA ASN A 46 -2.02 9.92 -11.01
C ASN A 46 -1.92 9.63 -9.51
N VAL A 47 -0.87 8.92 -9.10
CA VAL A 47 -0.60 8.53 -7.72
C VAL A 47 -0.57 9.74 -6.80
N LYS A 48 0.00 10.87 -7.25
CA LYS A 48 0.07 12.10 -6.44
C LYS A 48 -1.29 12.73 -6.18
N GLU A 49 -2.20 12.66 -7.15
CA GLU A 49 -3.57 13.14 -6.99
C GLU A 49 -4.34 12.24 -6.02
N VAL A 50 -4.23 10.92 -6.20
CA VAL A 50 -4.83 9.93 -5.30
C VAL A 50 -4.38 10.12 -3.86
N LEU A 51 -3.13 10.51 -3.62
CA LEU A 51 -2.56 10.66 -2.26
C LEU A 51 -2.53 12.10 -1.73
N LYS A 52 -3.12 13.05 -2.47
CA LYS A 52 -3.10 14.46 -2.12
C LYS A 52 -3.67 14.70 -0.72
N GLY A 53 -2.87 15.33 0.14
CA GLY A 53 -3.26 15.69 1.50
C GLY A 53 -3.51 14.50 2.43
N LEU A 54 -2.90 13.33 2.17
CA LEU A 54 -2.91 12.17 3.07
C LEU A 54 -1.60 12.01 3.86
N GLY A 55 -0.58 12.84 3.58
CA GLY A 55 0.73 12.74 4.24
C GLY A 55 1.49 11.46 3.89
N GLY A 56 1.42 11.04 2.62
CA GLY A 56 2.13 9.84 2.15
C GLY A 56 3.64 10.05 2.11
N GLU A 57 4.39 9.04 2.55
CA GLU A 57 5.85 9.01 2.50
C GLU A 57 6.30 7.85 1.61
N LEU A 58 7.06 8.12 0.55
CA LEU A 58 7.64 7.09 -0.28
C LEU A 58 8.86 6.48 0.43
N MET A 59 8.83 5.17 0.66
CA MET A 59 9.83 4.46 1.44
C MET A 59 10.75 3.61 0.56
N ASP A 60 12.03 3.58 0.91
CA ASP A 60 13.03 2.77 0.24
C ASP A 60 12.83 1.28 0.57
N PRO A 61 12.76 0.38 -0.43
CA PRO A 61 12.60 -1.06 -0.19
C PRO A 61 13.78 -1.68 0.57
N ARG A 62 14.95 -1.04 0.57
CA ARG A 62 16.13 -1.53 1.32
C ARG A 62 16.06 -1.24 2.81
N THR A 63 15.21 -0.31 3.24
CA THR A 63 15.15 0.17 4.63
C THR A 63 13.85 -0.19 5.33
N THR A 64 12.86 -0.67 4.60
CA THR A 64 11.53 -1.00 5.13
C THR A 64 11.15 -2.42 4.76
N LYS A 65 10.65 -3.15 5.76
CA LYS A 65 10.28 -4.54 5.63
C LYS A 65 9.20 -4.87 6.65
N LEU A 66 8.03 -5.27 6.17
CA LEU A 66 6.84 -5.47 6.99
C LEU A 66 6.23 -6.83 6.70
N LYS A 67 6.04 -7.63 7.74
CA LYS A 67 5.49 -8.98 7.61
C LYS A 67 3.97 -8.93 7.50
N ILE A 68 3.43 -9.62 6.50
CA ILE A 68 2.00 -9.93 6.36
C ILE A 68 1.80 -11.44 6.41
N ARG A 69 0.64 -11.86 6.87
CA ARG A 69 0.19 -13.25 6.83
C ARG A 69 -0.95 -13.36 5.84
N GLU A 70 -0.75 -14.03 4.72
CA GLU A 70 -1.75 -14.16 3.66
C GLU A 70 -2.35 -15.56 3.64
N ASP A 71 -3.60 -15.67 3.23
CA ASP A 71 -4.24 -16.97 2.99
C ASP A 71 -3.69 -17.57 1.69
N SER A 72 -3.26 -18.83 1.77
CA SER A 72 -2.77 -19.61 0.63
C SER A 72 -3.54 -20.93 0.50
N LEU A 73 -3.39 -21.62 -0.64
CA LEU A 73 -4.03 -22.92 -0.89
C LEU A 73 -3.64 -24.00 0.13
N TYR A 74 -2.53 -23.81 0.86
CA TYR A 74 -1.98 -24.75 1.82
C TYR A 74 -2.08 -24.27 3.27
N GLY A 75 -2.76 -23.15 3.53
CA GLY A 75 -2.93 -22.58 4.88
C GLY A 75 -2.56 -21.10 4.89
N TYR A 76 -1.71 -20.70 5.84
CA TYR A 76 -1.22 -19.33 5.92
C TYR A 76 0.24 -19.27 5.49
N GLU A 77 0.56 -18.31 4.63
CA GLU A 77 1.93 -18.00 4.25
C GLU A 77 2.32 -16.62 4.74
N ASP A 78 3.53 -16.56 5.30
CA ASP A 78 4.16 -15.29 5.60
C ASP A 78 4.71 -14.69 4.31
N LYS A 79 4.50 -13.39 4.12
CA LYS A 79 5.06 -12.59 3.02
C LYS A 79 5.60 -11.29 3.60
N TRP A 80 6.56 -10.69 2.91
CA TRP A 80 7.21 -9.46 3.34
C TRP A 80 6.92 -8.35 2.34
N ILE A 81 6.47 -7.21 2.85
CA ILE A 81 6.22 -6.00 2.07
C ILE A 81 7.34 -5.01 2.34
N CYS A 82 8.07 -4.65 1.29
CA CYS A 82 9.15 -3.68 1.32
C CYS A 82 8.74 -2.41 0.57
N GLY A 83 9.27 -1.26 0.98
CA GLY A 83 9.09 0.03 0.29
C GLY A 83 7.62 0.50 0.25
N GLY A 84 7.22 1.03 -0.90
CA GLY A 84 5.89 1.57 -1.15
C GLY A 84 5.65 2.92 -0.49
N ILE A 85 4.40 3.39 -0.55
CA ILE A 85 3.99 4.67 0.02
C ILE A 85 3.26 4.44 1.33
N HIS A 86 3.81 4.99 2.41
CA HIS A 86 3.32 4.81 3.77
C HIS A 86 2.36 5.94 4.12
N ILE A 87 1.15 5.58 4.56
CA ILE A 87 0.20 6.52 5.15
C ILE A 87 -0.19 6.02 6.55
N ARG A 88 -0.24 6.94 7.52
CA ARG A 88 -0.63 6.63 8.90
C ARG A 88 -2.08 7.03 9.17
N ARG A 89 -2.79 6.14 9.84
CA ARG A 89 -4.11 6.39 10.43
C ARG A 89 -3.95 7.07 11.78
N ASN A 90 -5.01 7.75 12.26
CA ASN A 90 -5.01 8.43 13.55
C ASN A 90 -4.75 7.51 14.77
N ASP A 91 -4.94 6.20 14.63
CA ASP A 91 -4.67 5.18 15.67
C ASP A 91 -3.35 4.44 15.44
N GLU A 92 -2.39 5.08 14.76
CA GLU A 92 -1.04 4.57 14.46
C GLU A 92 -0.99 3.36 13.51
N ARG A 93 -2.13 2.86 13.03
CA ARG A 93 -2.16 1.85 11.95
C ARG A 93 -1.47 2.40 10.71
N LEU A 94 -0.74 1.51 10.04
CA LEU A 94 0.01 1.84 8.84
C LEU A 94 -0.70 1.24 7.63
N ALA A 95 -0.86 2.01 6.56
CA ALA A 95 -1.13 1.44 5.25
C ALA A 95 0.07 1.66 4.33
N VAL A 96 0.43 0.61 3.59
CA VAL A 96 1.48 0.63 2.59
C VAL A 96 0.83 0.44 1.23
N ILE A 97 1.00 1.42 0.36
CA ILE A 97 0.44 1.44 -0.98
C ILE A 97 1.55 1.07 -1.97
N ASN A 98 1.28 0.08 -2.82
CA ASN A 98 2.18 -0.42 -3.85
C ASN A 98 3.57 -0.82 -3.31
N GLY A 99 3.61 -1.49 -2.15
CA GLY A 99 4.84 -2.11 -1.65
C GLY A 99 5.21 -3.37 -2.43
N TYR A 100 6.51 -3.66 -2.50
CA TYR A 100 7.09 -4.83 -3.17
C TYR A 100 6.92 -6.05 -2.28
N LYS A 101 6.41 -7.15 -2.84
CA LYS A 101 6.02 -8.34 -2.07
C LYS A 101 6.99 -9.49 -2.32
N HIS A 102 7.56 -9.99 -1.22
CA HIS A 102 8.55 -11.07 -1.19
C HIS A 102 8.03 -12.29 -0.45
N SER A 103 8.51 -13.47 -0.84
CA SER A 103 8.10 -14.75 -0.23
C SER A 103 9.05 -15.24 0.85
N GLU A 104 10.28 -14.74 0.88
CA GLU A 104 11.26 -15.09 1.90
C GLU A 104 11.61 -13.87 2.75
N GLU A 105 11.94 -14.11 4.02
CA GLU A 105 12.41 -13.04 4.88
C GLU A 105 13.73 -12.49 4.32
N ASP A 106 14.76 -13.31 4.18
CA ASP A 106 16.11 -12.83 3.86
C ASP A 106 16.32 -12.42 2.39
N GLU A 107 15.26 -12.38 1.59
CA GLU A 107 15.28 -11.71 0.29
C GLU A 107 15.61 -10.23 0.50
N ASN A 108 16.84 -9.86 0.15
CA ASN A 108 17.17 -8.45 -0.04
C ASN A 108 16.25 -7.87 -1.12
N ALA A 109 15.97 -6.56 -1.03
CA ALA A 109 15.29 -5.86 -2.11
C ALA A 109 15.98 -6.20 -3.45
N ASP A 110 15.22 -6.74 -4.40
CA ASP A 110 15.78 -7.12 -5.69
C ASP A 110 16.27 -5.85 -6.40
N GLU A 111 17.26 -5.98 -7.29
CA GLU A 111 17.73 -4.88 -8.13
C GLU A 111 16.56 -4.26 -8.91
N ARG A 112 15.57 -5.08 -9.28
CA ARG A 112 14.33 -4.63 -9.91
C ARG A 112 13.53 -3.70 -9.01
N ASP A 113 13.29 -4.06 -7.76
CA ASP A 113 12.50 -3.25 -6.82
C ASP A 113 13.23 -1.95 -6.48
N ILE A 114 14.56 -2.01 -6.35
CA ILE A 114 15.40 -0.83 -6.13
C ILE A 114 15.30 0.12 -7.34
N GLN A 115 15.39 -0.41 -8.56
CA GLN A 115 15.31 0.40 -9.77
C GLN A 115 13.91 1.00 -9.95
N GLU A 116 12.85 0.24 -9.68
CA GLU A 116 11.48 0.74 -9.70
C GLU A 116 11.31 1.87 -8.68
N TYR A 117 11.75 1.67 -7.43
CA TYR A 117 11.74 2.70 -6.41
C TYR A 117 12.51 3.97 -6.83
N LEU A 118 13.69 3.84 -7.45
CA LEU A 118 14.46 5.01 -7.89
C LEU A 118 13.71 5.82 -8.96
N ASN A 119 13.06 5.15 -9.90
CA ASN A 119 12.22 5.80 -10.91
C ASN A 119 10.98 6.46 -10.27
N GLU A 120 10.32 5.75 -9.37
CA GLU A 120 9.18 6.25 -8.59
C GLU A 120 9.56 7.44 -7.72
N ARG A 121 10.75 7.44 -7.14
CA ARG A 121 11.29 8.54 -6.35
C ARG A 121 11.58 9.77 -7.20
N GLU A 122 12.12 9.60 -8.41
CA GLU A 122 12.30 10.70 -9.36
C GLU A 122 10.94 11.32 -9.72
N MET A 123 9.97 10.46 -10.06
CA MET A 123 8.60 10.90 -10.32
C MET A 123 7.98 11.59 -9.10
N TRP A 124 8.12 11.02 -7.91
CA TRP A 124 7.58 11.59 -6.67
C TRP A 124 8.08 13.00 -6.38
N ASN A 125 9.37 13.26 -6.62
CA ASN A 125 10.00 14.56 -6.34
C ASN A 125 9.86 15.59 -7.46
N SER A 126 9.48 15.17 -8.68
CA SER A 126 9.34 16.06 -9.83
C SER A 126 7.92 16.66 -9.89
N GLU A 127 7.77 17.98 -9.90
CA GLU A 127 6.44 18.64 -10.00
C GLU A 127 5.76 18.39 -11.36
N GLU A 128 6.55 18.28 -12.43
CA GLU A 128 6.08 18.16 -13.82
C GLU A 128 5.79 16.72 -14.25
N SER A 129 6.24 15.72 -13.49
CA SER A 129 6.05 14.32 -13.83
C SER A 129 4.70 13.79 -13.37
N SER A 130 3.98 13.14 -14.30
CA SER A 130 2.81 12.34 -13.97
C SER A 130 3.27 10.93 -13.59
N TRP A 131 2.92 10.49 -12.38
CA TRP A 131 3.14 9.12 -11.93
C TRP A 131 1.84 8.35 -12.05
N LEU A 132 1.66 7.68 -13.18
CA LEU A 132 0.42 7.03 -13.57
C LEU A 132 0.47 5.53 -13.20
N LYS A 133 -0.58 5.03 -12.52
CA LYS A 133 -0.76 3.59 -12.26
C LYS A 133 -2.22 3.17 -12.49
N GLU A 134 -2.42 1.98 -13.04
CA GLU A 134 -3.75 1.34 -13.19
C GLU A 134 -4.15 0.51 -11.97
N ALA A 135 -3.18 0.12 -11.15
CA ALA A 135 -3.39 -0.72 -9.97
C ALA A 135 -2.88 -0.05 -8.69
N PHE A 136 -3.69 -0.12 -7.64
CA PHE A 136 -3.32 0.31 -6.29
C PHE A 136 -3.55 -0.84 -5.32
N VAL A 137 -2.46 -1.42 -4.82
CA VAL A 137 -2.50 -2.44 -3.79
C VAL A 137 -2.18 -1.80 -2.45
N VAL A 138 -3.09 -1.92 -1.49
CA VAL A 138 -2.97 -1.33 -0.16
C VAL A 138 -2.91 -2.44 0.88
N TYR A 139 -1.83 -2.51 1.63
CA TYR A 139 -1.66 -3.42 2.77
C TYR A 139 -1.84 -2.65 4.06
N ILE A 140 -2.67 -3.13 4.99
CA ILE A 140 -2.95 -2.49 6.26
C ILE A 140 -2.35 -3.30 7.39
N PHE A 141 -1.55 -2.61 8.21
CA PHE A 141 -0.85 -3.16 9.35
C PHE A 141 -1.44 -2.61 10.65
N PRO A 142 -1.50 -3.44 11.71
CA PRO A 142 -1.90 -2.98 13.03
C PRO A 142 -0.89 -1.95 13.60
N PRO A 143 -1.26 -1.23 14.67
CA PRO A 143 -0.35 -0.33 15.37
C PRO A 143 0.91 -1.07 15.82
N SER A 144 2.08 -0.45 15.74
CA SER A 144 3.37 -1.06 16.11
C SER A 144 3.41 -1.53 17.59
N SER A 145 2.59 -0.95 18.46
CA SER A 145 2.39 -1.37 19.85
C SER A 145 1.67 -2.71 20.02
N SER A 146 1.13 -3.27 18.94
CA SER A 146 0.41 -4.56 18.89
C SER A 146 1.30 -5.72 18.45
N LEU A 147 2.53 -5.44 18.00
CA LEU A 147 3.54 -6.45 17.63
C LEU A 147 4.31 -6.87 18.89
N LYS A 148 3.61 -7.43 19.88
CA LYS A 148 4.22 -8.21 20.96
C LYS A 148 3.85 -9.66 20.75
N GLU A 149 4.88 -10.43 20.37
CA GLU A 149 5.10 -11.87 20.51
C GLU A 149 3.87 -12.79 20.58
N ASP A 150 3.78 -13.69 19.59
CA ASP A 150 3.42 -15.11 19.80
C ASP A 150 4.53 -15.96 19.17
#